data_AF-A0A4T0TKI6-F1
#
_entry.id   AF-A0A4T0TKI6-F1
#
_cell.length_a   1.000
_cell.length_b   1.000
_cell.length_c   1.000
_cell.angle_alpha   90.00
_cell.angle_beta   90.00
_cell.angle_gamma   90.00
#
_symmetry.space_group_name_H-M   'P 1'
#
loop_
_entity.id
_entity.type
_entity.pdbx_description
1 polymer ?
#
loop_
_entity_poly.entity_id
_entity_poly.type
_entity_poly.pdbx_seq_one_letter_code
_entity_poly.pdbx_strand_id
1 'polypeptide(L)'
;MQSDEIDSILRWIDSEDRDALINNPLDFLRKNLYTLPPNLLIYFESITTPKERSQIAIIKKRRINFAKSSTDTFKSDAGRFRDPSNFELSVERNEKGHHPSFQYAQDAGQSSLLSEYESERDSRSYTQSKLSAIKNDNSNILGKSIIDGKEAFERILLENWIDGVDDKLDYSIDFDDKWDTYTTTNPSELDEDIDQSNYFQDSD
;
A
#
# COMPACT_ATOMS: atom_id res chain seq x y z
N MET A 1 -6.00 -13.44 18.97
CA MET A 1 -5.15 -13.27 20.16
C MET A 1 -5.60 -14.25 21.23
N GLN A 2 -4.66 -14.99 21.80
CA GLN A 2 -4.87 -16.04 22.81
C GLN A 2 -4.83 -15.47 24.23
N SER A 3 -5.28 -16.22 25.24
CA SER A 3 -5.37 -15.69 26.61
C SER A 3 -4.01 -15.42 27.24
N ASP A 4 -3.02 -16.26 26.97
CA ASP A 4 -1.63 -16.09 27.42
C ASP A 4 -0.95 -14.88 26.78
N GLU A 5 -1.25 -14.59 25.51
CA GLU A 5 -0.82 -13.38 24.81
C GLU A 5 -1.39 -12.11 25.48
N ILE A 6 -2.70 -12.13 25.79
CA ILE A 6 -3.40 -11.06 26.52
C ILE A 6 -2.75 -10.83 27.89
N ASP A 7 -2.56 -11.91 28.66
CA ASP A 7 -1.99 -11.82 30.01
C ASP A 7 -0.55 -11.28 29.97
N SER A 8 0.21 -11.62 28.93
CA SER A 8 1.57 -11.10 28.71
C SER A 8 1.58 -9.59 28.43
N ILE A 9 0.65 -9.10 27.60
CA ILE A 9 0.50 -7.67 27.30
C ILE A 9 0.10 -6.91 28.56
N LEU A 10 -0.96 -7.36 29.24
CA LEU A 10 -1.52 -6.71 30.43
C LEU A 10 -0.50 -6.64 31.57
N ARG A 11 0.24 -7.73 31.79
CA ARG A 11 1.32 -7.77 32.77
C ARG A 11 2.46 -6.81 32.44
N TRP A 12 2.79 -6.61 31.16
CA TRP A 12 3.85 -5.68 30.76
C TRP A 12 3.50 -4.23 31.08
N ILE A 13 2.25 -3.83 30.86
CA ILE A 13 1.78 -2.46 31.10
C ILE A 13 1.19 -2.24 32.50
N ASP A 14 1.28 -3.25 33.39
CA ASP A 14 0.70 -3.23 34.74
C ASP A 14 -0.79 -2.83 34.75
N SER A 15 -1.58 -3.49 33.89
CA SER A 15 -3.03 -3.23 33.75
C SER A 15 -3.84 -4.51 33.95
N GLU A 16 -5.05 -4.37 34.49
CA GLU A 16 -6.04 -5.45 34.60
C GLU A 16 -7.18 -5.30 33.56
N ASP A 17 -7.14 -4.26 32.71
CA ASP A 17 -8.22 -3.90 31.79
C ASP A 17 -8.18 -4.74 30.50
N ARG A 18 -8.58 -6.01 30.65
CA ARG A 18 -8.73 -6.96 29.55
C ARG A 18 -9.78 -6.52 28.52
N ASP A 19 -10.86 -5.89 28.98
CA ASP A 19 -11.97 -5.50 28.14
C ASP A 19 -11.57 -4.38 27.17
N ALA A 20 -10.75 -3.43 27.59
CA ALA A 20 -10.22 -2.41 26.68
C ALA A 20 -9.40 -3.02 25.54
N LEU A 21 -8.55 -4.01 25.85
CA LEU A 21 -7.72 -4.68 24.85
C LEU A 21 -8.53 -5.50 23.86
N ILE A 22 -9.55 -6.23 24.31
CA ILE A 22 -10.36 -7.10 23.45
C ILE A 22 -11.39 -6.30 22.64
N ASN A 23 -12.10 -5.37 23.27
CA ASN A 23 -13.21 -4.67 22.64
C ASN A 23 -12.76 -3.45 21.84
N ASN A 24 -11.62 -2.86 22.18
CA ASN A 24 -11.07 -1.67 21.51
C ASN A 24 -9.57 -1.83 21.22
N PRO A 25 -9.16 -2.89 20.47
CA PRO A 25 -7.76 -3.23 20.28
C PRO A 25 -6.96 -2.13 19.59
N LEU A 26 -7.59 -1.38 18.68
CA LEU A 26 -6.90 -0.31 17.94
C LEU A 26 -6.58 0.89 18.83
N ASP A 27 -7.51 1.29 19.71
CA ASP A 27 -7.27 2.37 20.67
C ASP A 27 -6.31 1.94 21.77
N PHE A 28 -6.39 0.68 22.20
CA PHE A 28 -5.42 0.11 23.14
C PHE A 28 -4.02 0.10 22.53
N LEU A 29 -3.88 -0.36 21.28
CA LEU A 29 -2.63 -0.35 20.54
C LEU A 29 -2.10 1.07 20.40
N ARG A 30 -2.92 2.03 19.96
CA ARG A 30 -2.53 3.45 19.81
C ARG A 30 -1.96 4.04 21.10
N LYS A 31 -2.54 3.70 22.26
CA LYS A 31 -2.08 4.20 23.58
C LYS A 31 -0.76 3.56 24.03
N ASN A 32 -0.54 2.28 23.69
CA ASN A 32 0.55 1.48 24.23
C ASN A 32 1.65 1.14 23.21
N LEU A 33 1.63 1.75 22.03
CA LEU A 33 2.54 1.41 20.95
C LEU A 33 4.02 1.68 21.29
N TYR A 34 4.29 2.73 22.08
CA TYR A 34 5.64 3.07 22.53
C TYR A 34 6.05 2.39 23.85
N THR A 35 5.10 1.77 24.56
CA THR A 35 5.37 1.12 25.85
C THR A 35 5.57 -0.38 25.69
N LEU A 36 4.86 -1.00 24.74
CA LEU A 36 4.98 -2.42 24.45
C LEU A 36 6.17 -2.71 23.52
N PRO A 37 6.96 -3.77 23.81
CA PRO A 37 8.04 -4.20 22.93
C PRO A 37 7.48 -4.88 21.66
N PRO A 38 8.23 -4.90 20.55
CA PRO A 38 7.80 -5.48 19.27
C PRO A 38 7.25 -6.91 19.36
N ASN A 39 7.86 -7.76 20.19
CA ASN A 39 7.43 -9.15 20.37
C ASN A 39 6.07 -9.32 21.06
N LEU A 40 5.56 -8.28 21.74
CA LEU A 40 4.19 -8.26 22.28
C LEU A 40 3.22 -7.55 21.34
N LEU A 41 3.71 -6.53 20.61
CA LEU A 41 2.93 -5.82 19.60
C LEU A 41 2.47 -6.75 18.46
N ILE A 42 3.27 -7.75 18.08
CA ILE A 42 2.94 -8.70 17.01
C ILE A 42 1.61 -9.44 17.25
N TYR A 43 1.20 -9.64 18.50
CA TYR A 43 -0.07 -10.32 18.81
C TYR A 43 -1.31 -9.58 18.28
N PHE A 44 -1.20 -8.26 18.09
CA PHE A 44 -2.26 -7.45 17.49
C PHE A 44 -2.54 -7.79 16.03
N GLU A 45 -1.61 -8.44 15.33
CA GLU A 45 -1.82 -8.90 13.94
C GLU A 45 -3.03 -9.84 13.82
N SER A 46 -3.28 -10.65 14.86
CA SER A 46 -4.38 -11.61 14.87
C SER A 46 -5.78 -11.01 15.13
N ILE A 47 -5.85 -9.74 15.53
CA ILE A 47 -7.11 -9.07 15.92
C ILE A 47 -7.30 -7.68 15.31
N THR A 48 -6.35 -7.23 14.48
CA THR A 48 -6.45 -5.99 13.73
C THR A 48 -6.00 -6.25 12.30
N THR A 49 -6.60 -5.54 11.35
CA THR A 49 -6.19 -5.55 9.95
C THR A 49 -5.11 -4.49 9.68
N PRO A 50 -4.27 -4.68 8.65
CA PRO A 50 -3.34 -3.64 8.21
C PRO A 50 -4.03 -2.31 7.90
N LYS A 51 -5.26 -2.35 7.39
CA LYS A 51 -6.08 -1.16 7.09
C LYS A 51 -6.57 -0.43 8.34
N GLU A 52 -6.91 -1.13 9.41
CA GLU A 52 -7.25 -0.48 10.68
C GLU A 52 -5.99 0.14 11.31
N ARG A 53 -4.88 -0.60 11.28
CA ARG A 53 -3.59 -0.14 11.81
C ARG A 53 -3.03 1.10 11.11
N SER A 54 -3.34 1.29 9.81
CA SER A 54 -2.92 2.50 9.07
C SER A 54 -3.57 3.79 9.58
N GLN A 55 -4.63 3.70 10.39
CA GLN A 55 -5.24 4.85 11.10
C GLN A 55 -4.39 5.33 12.29
N ILE A 56 -3.31 4.63 12.63
CA ILE A 56 -2.36 5.04 13.66
C ILE A 56 -1.18 5.71 12.96
N ALA A 57 -1.00 7.01 13.19
CA ALA A 57 -0.02 7.83 12.46
C ALA A 57 1.40 7.26 12.48
N ILE A 58 1.86 6.76 13.64
CA ILE A 58 3.19 6.17 13.76
C ILE A 58 3.35 4.88 12.93
N ILE A 59 2.32 4.05 12.82
CA ILE A 59 2.35 2.86 11.94
C ILE A 59 2.44 3.29 10.48
N LYS A 60 1.65 4.30 10.06
CA LYS A 60 1.74 4.85 8.71
C LYS A 60 3.14 5.39 8.42
N LYS A 61 3.75 6.08 9.39
CA LYS A 61 5.14 6.56 9.30
C LYS A 61 6.15 5.41 9.17
N ARG A 62 6.03 4.34 9.96
CA ARG A 62 6.91 3.15 9.86
C ARG A 62 6.87 2.56 8.45
N ARG A 63 5.67 2.41 7.88
CA ARG A 63 5.48 1.94 6.51
C ARG A 63 6.17 2.86 5.50
N ILE A 64 5.88 4.16 5.55
CA ILE A 64 6.52 5.15 4.67
C ILE A 64 8.05 5.06 4.73
N ASN A 65 8.60 4.99 5.93
CA ASN A 65 10.05 4.91 6.13
C ASN A 65 10.65 3.61 5.57
N PHE A 66 9.97 2.48 5.77
CA PHE A 66 10.35 1.23 5.11
C PHE A 66 10.30 1.35 3.59
N ALA A 67 9.23 1.92 3.02
CA ALA A 67 9.10 2.06 1.58
C ALA A 67 10.20 2.94 0.97
N LYS A 68 10.60 4.02 1.66
CA LYS A 68 11.76 4.84 1.28
C LYS A 68 13.07 4.04 1.24
N SER A 69 13.22 3.03 2.11
CA SER A 69 14.40 2.16 2.14
C SER A 69 14.35 0.99 1.16
N SER A 70 13.14 0.58 0.74
CA SER A 70 12.88 -0.63 -0.04
C SER A 70 12.33 -0.25 -1.42
N THR A 71 13.22 0.23 -2.30
CA THR A 71 12.81 0.77 -3.60
C THR A 71 12.24 -0.25 -4.57
N ASP A 72 12.56 -1.54 -4.43
CA ASP A 72 12.22 -2.53 -5.47
C ASP A 72 10.82 -3.14 -5.31
N THR A 73 10.31 -3.23 -4.07
CA THR A 73 9.00 -3.81 -3.74
C THR A 73 7.82 -3.08 -4.39
N PHE A 74 8.00 -1.78 -4.66
CA PHE A 74 6.96 -0.90 -5.20
C PHE A 74 7.19 -0.51 -6.66
N LYS A 75 8.22 -1.08 -7.31
CA LYS A 75 8.46 -0.90 -8.75
C LYS A 75 7.55 -1.78 -9.58
N SER A 76 7.30 -1.37 -10.81
CA SER A 76 6.39 -2.03 -11.74
C SER A 76 6.79 -3.47 -12.03
N ASP A 77 8.08 -3.76 -12.09
CA ASP A 77 8.58 -5.11 -12.39
C ASP A 77 8.20 -6.13 -11.31
N ALA A 78 8.22 -5.70 -10.04
CA ALA A 78 7.76 -6.50 -8.90
C ALA A 78 6.22 -6.47 -8.80
N GLY A 79 5.64 -5.30 -9.00
CA GLY A 79 4.21 -5.05 -8.83
C GLY A 79 3.31 -5.69 -9.86
N ARG A 80 3.76 -5.88 -11.12
CA ARG A 80 2.93 -6.40 -12.22
C ARG A 80 2.33 -7.79 -11.94
N PHE A 81 3.04 -8.62 -11.17
CA PHE A 81 2.55 -9.94 -10.77
C PHE A 81 1.64 -9.86 -9.55
N ARG A 82 1.86 -8.85 -8.70
CA ARG A 82 1.08 -8.60 -7.50
C ARG A 82 -0.27 -7.95 -7.82
N ASP A 83 -0.31 -7.05 -8.77
CA ASP A 83 -1.54 -6.37 -9.19
C ASP A 83 -1.62 -6.22 -10.73
N PRO A 84 -1.87 -7.35 -11.45
CA PRO A 84 -1.92 -7.34 -12.90
C PRO A 84 -3.02 -6.41 -13.43
N SER A 85 -4.17 -6.35 -12.77
CA SER A 85 -5.31 -5.53 -13.22
C SER A 85 -4.99 -4.04 -13.22
N ASN A 86 -4.39 -3.53 -12.14
CA ASN A 86 -4.00 -2.11 -12.10
C ASN A 86 -2.78 -1.83 -12.99
N PHE A 87 -1.86 -2.79 -13.15
CA PHE A 87 -0.76 -2.67 -14.11
C PHE A 87 -1.28 -2.48 -15.53
N GLU A 88 -2.23 -3.32 -15.96
CA GLU A 88 -2.83 -3.32 -17.29
C GLU A 88 -3.61 -2.03 -17.60
N LEU A 89 -4.12 -1.35 -16.58
CA LEU A 89 -4.77 -0.03 -16.70
C LEU A 89 -3.77 1.12 -16.74
N SER A 90 -2.59 0.93 -16.15
CA SER A 90 -1.59 1.98 -15.97
C SER A 90 -0.68 2.18 -17.18
N VAL A 91 -0.35 1.12 -17.91
CA VAL A 91 0.66 1.24 -18.97
C VAL A 91 0.10 1.85 -20.25
N GLU A 92 0.95 2.63 -20.91
CA GLU A 92 0.63 3.17 -22.22
C GLU A 92 0.55 2.05 -23.26
N ARG A 93 -0.47 2.17 -24.11
CA ARG A 93 -0.65 1.30 -25.27
C ARG A 93 0.10 1.92 -26.44
N ASN A 94 0.68 1.08 -27.29
CA ASN A 94 1.32 1.56 -28.52
C ASN A 94 0.28 2.16 -29.48
N GLU A 95 0.74 2.71 -30.61
CA GLU A 95 -0.10 3.33 -31.65
C GLU A 95 -1.22 2.42 -32.20
N LYS A 96 -1.09 1.09 -32.01
CA LYS A 96 -2.06 0.07 -32.43
C LYS A 96 -3.01 -0.35 -31.30
N GLY A 97 -2.86 0.22 -30.10
CA GLY A 97 -3.62 -0.11 -28.90
C GLY A 97 -3.12 -1.36 -28.16
N HIS A 98 -1.96 -1.90 -28.53
CA HIS A 98 -1.39 -3.08 -27.88
C HIS A 98 -0.61 -2.69 -26.62
N HIS A 99 -0.75 -3.53 -25.60
CA HIS A 99 -0.05 -3.41 -24.32
C HIS A 99 1.38 -3.98 -24.43
N PRO A 100 2.37 -3.54 -23.62
CA PRO A 100 3.72 -4.09 -23.63
C PRO A 100 3.81 -5.61 -23.42
N SER A 101 2.90 -6.19 -22.61
CA SER A 101 2.78 -7.65 -22.43
C SER A 101 2.39 -8.39 -23.72
N PHE A 102 1.73 -7.73 -24.67
CA PHE A 102 1.43 -8.30 -25.99
C PHE A 102 2.72 -8.54 -26.78
N GLN A 103 3.64 -7.57 -26.78
CA GLN A 103 4.93 -7.72 -27.44
C GLN A 103 5.75 -8.83 -26.76
N TYR A 104 5.73 -8.90 -25.44
CA TYR A 104 6.40 -9.98 -24.70
C TYR A 104 5.83 -11.37 -25.01
N ALA A 105 4.50 -11.52 -25.07
CA ALA A 105 3.85 -12.78 -25.44
C ALA A 105 4.16 -13.17 -26.90
N GLN A 106 4.28 -12.19 -27.79
CA GLN A 106 4.66 -12.38 -29.18
C GLN A 106 6.12 -12.82 -29.32
N ASP A 107 7.03 -12.17 -28.61
CA ASP A 107 8.47 -12.49 -28.61
C ASP A 107 8.75 -13.83 -27.92
N ALA A 108 7.96 -14.21 -26.92
CA ALA A 108 8.01 -15.51 -26.25
C ALA A 108 7.33 -16.65 -27.02
N GLY A 109 6.69 -16.37 -28.16
CA GLY A 109 5.98 -17.36 -28.98
C GLY A 109 4.72 -17.95 -28.33
N GLN A 110 4.11 -17.25 -27.37
CA GLN A 110 2.95 -17.74 -26.62
C GLN A 110 1.63 -17.40 -27.35
N SER A 111 1.36 -18.14 -28.43
CA SER A 111 0.21 -17.92 -29.31
C SER A 111 -1.16 -18.10 -28.63
N SER A 112 -1.28 -18.91 -27.58
CA SER A 112 -2.55 -19.07 -26.85
C SER A 112 -2.88 -17.84 -26.01
N LEU A 113 -1.86 -17.24 -25.39
CA LEU A 113 -2.03 -15.99 -24.64
C LEU A 113 -2.38 -14.83 -25.55
N LEU A 114 -1.84 -14.79 -26.78
CA LEU A 114 -2.26 -13.82 -27.80
C LEU A 114 -3.76 -13.92 -28.12
N SER A 115 -4.28 -15.14 -28.29
CA SER A 115 -5.70 -15.37 -28.58
C SER A 115 -6.60 -14.97 -27.41
N GLU A 116 -6.21 -15.26 -26.17
CA GLU A 116 -6.94 -14.81 -24.98
C GLU A 116 -6.91 -13.28 -24.85
N TYR A 117 -5.79 -12.65 -25.17
CA TYR A 117 -5.62 -11.20 -25.12
C TYR A 117 -6.50 -10.47 -26.16
N GLU A 118 -6.60 -11.01 -27.37
CA GLU A 118 -7.52 -10.52 -28.41
C GLU A 118 -8.98 -10.68 -27.98
N SER A 119 -9.32 -11.80 -27.34
CA SER A 119 -10.66 -12.08 -26.81
C SER A 119 -11.07 -11.15 -25.65
N GLU A 120 -10.13 -10.86 -24.74
CA GLU A 120 -10.35 -9.93 -23.62
C GLU A 120 -10.45 -8.47 -24.08
N ARG A 121 -9.73 -8.09 -25.15
CA ARG A 121 -9.81 -6.75 -25.76
C ARG A 121 -11.21 -6.44 -26.26
N ASP A 122 -11.83 -7.39 -26.95
CA ASP A 122 -13.20 -7.23 -27.48
C ASP A 122 -14.23 -7.12 -26.35
N SER A 123 -13.96 -7.79 -25.22
CA SER A 123 -14.80 -7.75 -24.02
C SER A 123 -14.64 -6.45 -23.21
N ARG A 124 -13.42 -5.88 -23.18
CA ARG A 124 -13.07 -4.66 -22.40
C ARG A 124 -13.24 -3.34 -23.14
N SER A 125 -13.40 -3.35 -24.47
CA SER A 125 -13.79 -2.16 -25.25
C SER A 125 -15.06 -1.47 -24.69
N TYR A 126 -15.96 -2.25 -24.08
CA TYR A 126 -17.16 -1.74 -23.42
C TYR A 126 -16.86 -1.00 -22.09
N THR A 127 -15.93 -1.53 -21.28
CA THR A 127 -15.50 -0.90 -20.02
C THR A 127 -14.66 0.35 -20.25
N GLN A 128 -13.80 0.35 -21.26
CA GLN A 128 -12.92 1.48 -21.57
C GLN A 128 -13.71 2.67 -22.14
N SER A 129 -14.72 2.42 -22.99
CA SER A 129 -15.66 3.45 -23.46
C SER A 129 -16.49 4.07 -22.33
N LYS A 130 -16.83 3.27 -21.31
CA LYS A 130 -17.54 3.75 -20.11
C LYS A 130 -16.63 4.57 -19.20
N LEU A 131 -15.35 4.18 -19.06
CA LEU A 131 -14.35 4.90 -18.28
C LEU A 131 -13.92 6.22 -18.94
N SER A 132 -13.78 6.26 -20.27
CA SER A 132 -13.47 7.50 -21.01
C SER A 132 -14.63 8.50 -20.94
N ALA A 133 -15.88 8.03 -20.90
CA ALA A 133 -17.04 8.88 -20.63
C ALA A 133 -17.02 9.47 -19.21
N ILE A 134 -16.58 8.70 -18.20
CA ILE A 134 -16.43 9.17 -16.80
C ILE A 134 -15.26 10.15 -16.65
N LYS A 135 -14.18 9.99 -17.44
CA LYS A 135 -12.99 10.86 -17.42
C LYS A 135 -13.27 12.26 -17.95
N ASN A 136 -14.26 12.44 -18.85
CA ASN A 136 -14.62 13.75 -19.41
C ASN A 136 -15.49 14.62 -18.48
N ASP A 137 -16.14 14.04 -17.47
CA ASP A 137 -17.12 14.76 -16.63
C ASP A 137 -16.59 15.22 -15.26
N ASN A 138 -15.33 14.95 -14.90
CA ASN A 138 -14.80 15.29 -13.58
C ASN A 138 -13.60 16.25 -13.63
N SER A 139 -13.87 17.53 -13.90
CA SER A 139 -12.93 18.63 -13.63
C SER A 139 -12.91 19.05 -12.14
N ASN A 140 -13.24 18.17 -11.19
CA ASN A 140 -13.38 18.58 -9.79
C ASN A 140 -13.11 17.48 -8.73
N ILE A 141 -12.27 16.48 -9.02
CA ILE A 141 -11.74 15.60 -7.98
C ILE A 141 -10.30 16.00 -7.69
N LEU A 142 -10.19 16.89 -6.70
CA LEU A 142 -8.99 17.36 -6.02
C LEU A 142 -7.89 16.27 -5.93
N GLY A 143 -6.70 16.57 -6.48
CA GLY A 143 -5.43 15.98 -6.02
C GLY A 143 -4.87 14.74 -6.74
N LYS A 144 -5.54 14.16 -7.75
CA LYS A 144 -4.92 13.09 -8.56
C LYS A 144 -3.91 13.69 -9.54
N SER A 145 -2.65 13.71 -9.11
CA SER A 145 -1.51 14.23 -9.84
C SER A 145 -1.40 13.68 -11.27
N ILE A 146 -0.81 14.52 -12.11
CA ILE A 146 -0.54 14.47 -13.55
C ILE A 146 0.52 13.39 -13.84
N ILE A 147 0.27 12.15 -13.42
CA ILE A 147 1.20 11.04 -13.57
C ILE A 147 0.46 9.95 -14.34
N ASP A 148 0.86 9.73 -15.58
CA ASP A 148 0.37 8.65 -16.45
C ASP A 148 1.43 7.54 -16.52
N GLY A 149 1.03 6.34 -16.95
CA GLY A 149 1.99 5.28 -17.24
C GLY A 149 2.50 4.53 -16.00
N LYS A 150 3.77 4.09 -16.12
CA LYS A 150 4.50 3.26 -15.15
C LYS A 150 4.54 3.88 -13.74
N GLU A 151 4.79 5.18 -13.65
CA GLU A 151 4.92 5.89 -12.37
C GLU A 151 3.59 5.95 -11.59
N ALA A 152 2.47 6.05 -12.31
CA ALA A 152 1.14 6.04 -11.71
C ALA A 152 0.84 4.69 -11.02
N PHE A 153 1.29 3.59 -11.63
CA PHE A 153 1.16 2.25 -11.06
C PHE A 153 2.01 2.09 -9.80
N GLU A 154 3.27 2.47 -9.87
CA GLU A 154 4.21 2.39 -8.73
C GLU A 154 3.69 3.19 -7.55
N ARG A 155 3.11 4.37 -7.83
CA ARG A 155 2.42 5.19 -6.82
C ARG A 155 1.21 4.46 -6.22
N ILE A 156 0.35 3.86 -7.03
CA ILE A 156 -0.82 3.10 -6.54
C ILE A 156 -0.38 1.92 -5.66
N LEU A 157 0.67 1.18 -6.06
CA LEU A 157 1.21 0.08 -5.25
C LEU A 157 1.69 0.56 -3.89
N LEU A 158 2.40 1.69 -3.88
CA LEU A 158 2.92 2.29 -2.66
C LEU A 158 1.78 2.78 -1.75
N GLU A 159 0.82 3.53 -2.30
CA GLU A 159 -0.32 4.07 -1.55
C GLU A 159 -1.19 2.94 -0.98
N ASN A 160 -1.51 1.91 -1.79
CA ASN A 160 -2.28 0.75 -1.34
C ASN A 160 -1.59 0.01 -0.21
N TRP A 161 -0.27 -0.13 -0.25
CA TRP A 161 0.48 -0.78 0.83
C TRP A 161 0.54 0.11 2.08
N ILE A 162 0.87 1.40 1.94
CA ILE A 162 0.88 2.34 3.08
C ILE A 162 -0.48 2.33 3.80
N ASP A 163 -1.59 2.34 3.06
CA ASP A 163 -2.95 2.36 3.61
C ASP A 163 -3.44 0.99 4.10
N GLY A 164 -2.66 -0.08 3.89
CA GLY A 164 -2.99 -1.43 4.39
C GLY A 164 -4.02 -2.18 3.54
N VAL A 165 -4.13 -1.83 2.27
CA VAL A 165 -5.08 -2.42 1.29
C VAL A 165 -4.44 -3.59 0.54
N ASP A 166 -3.11 -3.59 0.39
CA ASP A 166 -2.38 -4.66 -0.29
C ASP A 166 -2.22 -5.87 0.64
N ASP A 167 -2.98 -6.95 0.41
CA ASP A 167 -2.98 -8.16 1.24
C ASP A 167 -1.87 -9.15 0.90
N LYS A 168 -1.04 -8.85 -0.11
CA LYS A 168 0.02 -9.74 -0.61
C LYS A 168 1.38 -9.45 0.00
N LEU A 169 1.48 -8.40 0.81
CA LEU A 169 2.71 -7.99 1.47
C LEU A 169 2.61 -8.16 2.98
N ASP A 170 3.78 -8.35 3.59
CA ASP A 170 3.94 -8.43 5.04
C ASP A 170 3.81 -7.04 5.69
N TYR A 171 3.13 -6.99 6.83
CA TYR A 171 2.92 -5.80 7.67
C TYR A 171 3.53 -5.95 9.07
N SER A 172 4.42 -6.93 9.29
CA SER A 172 5.21 -7.04 10.51
C SER A 172 5.96 -5.74 10.85
N ILE A 173 6.24 -4.93 9.83
CA ILE A 173 6.80 -3.58 9.92
C ILE A 173 6.00 -2.62 10.81
N ASP A 174 4.70 -2.84 10.97
CA ASP A 174 3.83 -2.03 11.81
C ASP A 174 4.29 -2.05 13.28
N PHE A 175 5.00 -3.10 13.66
CA PHE A 175 5.45 -3.36 15.03
C PHE A 175 6.96 -3.23 15.21
N ASP A 176 7.69 -2.86 14.16
CA ASP A 176 9.14 -2.66 14.17
C ASP A 176 9.49 -1.19 14.47
N ASP A 177 9.89 -0.93 15.72
CA ASP A 177 10.19 0.40 16.24
C ASP A 177 11.47 1.04 15.65
N LYS A 178 12.31 0.27 14.95
CA LYS A 178 13.49 0.83 14.26
C LYS A 178 13.11 1.87 13.20
N TRP A 179 11.89 1.79 12.66
CA TRP A 179 11.40 2.74 11.67
C TRP A 179 10.83 4.04 12.26
N ASP A 180 10.71 4.16 13.57
CA ASP A 180 10.26 5.40 14.22
C ASP A 180 11.28 6.53 14.06
N THR A 181 12.56 6.15 14.06
CA THR A 181 13.72 7.06 14.03
C THR A 181 14.34 7.18 12.65
N TYR A 182 13.86 6.43 11.65
CA TYR A 182 14.37 6.51 10.29
C TYR A 182 14.15 7.93 9.76
N THR A 183 15.24 8.68 9.75
CA THR A 183 15.37 10.05 9.29
C THR A 183 16.47 10.01 8.26
N THR A 184 16.12 10.08 6.97
CA THR A 184 17.13 10.23 5.93
C THR A 184 17.84 11.59 6.01
N THR A 185 17.21 12.61 6.62
CA THR A 185 17.83 13.85 7.12
C THR A 185 16.75 14.70 7.80
N ASN A 186 17.10 15.40 8.88
CA ASN A 186 16.33 16.42 9.64
C ASN A 186 15.12 15.99 10.50
N PRO A 187 15.19 16.15 11.85
CA PRO A 187 14.10 15.82 12.79
C PRO A 187 13.02 16.91 12.98
N SER A 188 13.02 18.01 12.21
CA SER A 188 12.11 19.16 12.41
C SER A 188 10.79 19.11 11.64
N GLU A 189 10.59 18.16 10.72
CA GLU A 189 9.40 18.12 9.83
C GLU A 189 8.26 17.24 10.36
N LEU A 190 8.46 16.60 11.52
CA LEU A 190 7.59 15.52 12.00
C LEU A 190 6.18 15.94 12.44
N ASP A 191 5.96 17.21 12.76
CA ASP A 191 4.64 17.72 13.13
C ASP A 191 3.90 18.39 11.96
N GLU A 192 4.54 18.61 10.81
CA GLU A 192 3.95 19.33 9.67
C GLU A 192 3.60 18.41 8.46
N ASP A 193 4.21 17.23 8.35
CA ASP A 193 4.06 16.33 7.18
C ASP A 193 2.93 15.28 7.28
N ILE A 194 1.97 15.48 8.19
CA ILE A 194 0.70 14.72 8.16
C ILE A 194 -0.25 15.30 7.07
N ASP A 195 0.20 16.27 6.28
CA ASP A 195 -0.50 16.64 5.04
C ASP A 195 0.08 15.84 3.86
N GLN A 196 -0.75 14.96 3.28
CA GLN A 196 -0.37 13.92 2.30
C GLN A 196 0.02 14.47 0.90
N SER A 197 0.61 15.66 0.81
CA SER A 197 0.92 16.34 -0.45
C SER A 197 2.42 16.52 -0.73
N ASN A 198 3.31 16.39 0.25
CA ASN A 198 4.72 16.77 0.11
C ASN A 198 5.73 15.63 -0.09
N TYR A 199 5.31 14.36 -0.16
CA TYR A 199 6.24 13.23 -0.34
C TYR A 199 6.94 13.17 -1.71
N PHE A 200 6.63 14.10 -2.62
CA PHE A 200 7.24 14.22 -3.93
C PHE A 200 7.57 15.69 -4.23
N GLN A 201 8.50 16.28 -3.47
CA GLN A 201 9.29 17.39 -4.00
C GLN A 201 10.62 16.83 -4.49
N ASP A 202 10.69 16.78 -5.82
CA ASP A 202 11.83 16.80 -6.74
C ASP A 202 13.23 16.54 -6.14
N SER A 203 13.86 15.47 -6.64
CA SER A 203 15.32 15.42 -6.75
C SER A 203 15.70 15.95 -8.13
N ASP A 204 16.30 17.14 -8.15
CA ASP A 204 16.97 17.74 -9.31
C ASP A 204 18.01 16.81 -9.97
#